data_AF-A0A349M630-F1
#
_entry.id   AF-A0A349M630-F1
#
_cell.length_a   1.000
_cell.length_b   1.000
_cell.length_c   1.000
_cell.angle_alpha   90.00
_cell.angle_beta   90.00
_cell.angle_gamma   90.00
#
_symmetry.space_group_name_H-M   'P 1'
#
loop_
_entity.id
_entity.type
_entity.pdbx_description
1 polymer ?
#
loop_
_entity_poly.entity_id
_entity_poly.type
_entity_poly.pdbx_seq_one_letter_code
_entity_poly.pdbx_strand_id
1 'polypeptide(L)' 'RQRVVLAQRLLETTNEPVERIATRCGFGSAATLRLHFQRLLHISPQTYRHAFQRDKALP' A
#
# COMPACT_ATOMS: atom_id res chain seq x y z
N ARG A 1 -11.74 -6.04 3.31
CA ARG A 1 -10.35 -6.57 3.23
C ARG A 1 -9.80 -6.59 1.80
N GLN A 2 -10.58 -7.04 0.80
CA GLN A 2 -10.15 -7.10 -0.63
C GLN A 2 -9.45 -5.84 -1.16
N ARG A 3 -9.93 -4.65 -0.80
CA ARG A 3 -9.32 -3.37 -1.23
C ARG A 3 -7.91 -3.13 -0.67
N VAL A 4 -7.61 -3.62 0.53
CA VAL A 4 -6.25 -3.55 1.11
C VAL A 4 -5.33 -4.56 0.45
N VAL A 5 -5.83 -5.76 0.12
CA VAL A 5 -5.09 -6.75 -0.68
C VAL A 5 -4.73 -6.19 -2.06
N LEU A 6 -5.67 -5.51 -2.73
CA LEU A 6 -5.37 -4.83 -3.99
C LEU A 6 -4.30 -3.73 -3.80
N ALA A 7 -4.38 -2.96 -2.71
CA ALA A 7 -3.37 -1.94 -2.41
C ALA A 7 -1.99 -2.55 -2.20
N GLN A 8 -1.86 -3.68 -1.48
CA GLN A 8 -0.60 -4.42 -1.31
C GLN A 8 0.00 -4.79 -2.67
N ARG A 9 -0.78 -5.46 -3.52
CA ARG A 9 -0.33 -5.84 -4.88
C ARG A 9 0.16 -4.62 -5.67
N LEU A 10 -0.56 -3.50 -5.65
CA LEU A 10 -0.13 -2.29 -6.37
C LEU A 10 1.12 -1.64 -5.75
N LEU A 11 1.29 -1.69 -4.43
CA LEU A 11 2.49 -1.19 -3.75
C LEU A 11 3.73 -2.01 -4.11
N GLU A 12 3.56 -3.31 -4.35
CA GLU A 12 4.62 -4.28 -4.68
C GLU A 12 5.00 -4.26 -6.16
N THR A 13 4.02 -4.08 -7.05
CA THR A 13 4.18 -4.23 -8.50
C THR A 13 4.35 -2.91 -9.24
N THR A 14 4.11 -1.77 -8.58
CA THR A 14 4.17 -0.44 -9.21
C THR A 14 4.88 0.58 -8.34
N ASN A 15 5.40 1.63 -8.98
CA ASN A 15 5.97 2.81 -8.32
C ASN A 15 4.97 3.97 -8.18
N GLU A 16 3.65 3.70 -8.28
CA GLU A 16 2.63 4.76 -8.19
C GLU A 16 2.63 5.44 -6.81
N PRO A 17 2.34 6.75 -6.71
CA PRO A 17 2.18 7.40 -5.42
C PRO A 17 0.98 6.81 -4.65
N VAL A 18 1.04 6.88 -3.31
CA VAL A 18 0.04 6.27 -2.43
C VAL A 18 -1.36 6.85 -2.69
N GLU A 19 -1.42 8.12 -3.08
CA GLU A 19 -2.63 8.83 -3.50
C GLU A 19 -3.29 8.16 -4.72
N ARG A 20 -2.51 7.81 -5.74
CA ARG A 20 -3.01 7.14 -6.95
C ARG A 20 -3.51 5.73 -6.63
N ILE A 21 -2.77 5.00 -5.80
CA ILE A 21 -3.17 3.66 -5.32
C ILE A 21 -4.47 3.73 -4.53
N ALA A 22 -4.64 4.73 -3.67
CA ALA A 22 -5.86 4.92 -2.90
C ALA A 22 -7.08 5.09 -3.81
N THR A 23 -6.97 5.89 -4.87
CA THR A 23 -8.04 6.06 -5.87
C THR A 23 -8.33 4.74 -6.59
N ARG A 24 -7.29 4.02 -7.07
CA ARG A 24 -7.46 2.73 -7.78
C ARG A 24 -8.11 1.64 -6.92
N CYS A 25 -7.87 1.65 -5.62
CA CYS A 25 -8.47 0.72 -4.67
C CYS A 25 -9.80 1.22 -4.06
N GLY A 26 -10.33 2.35 -4.55
CA GLY A 26 -11.62 2.90 -4.14
C GLY A 26 -11.65 3.56 -2.75
N PHE A 27 -10.50 3.94 -2.17
CA PHE A 27 -10.41 4.62 -0.87
C PHE A 27 -10.73 6.11 -0.90
N GLY A 28 -10.74 6.74 -2.08
CA GLY A 28 -11.05 8.16 -2.25
C GLY A 28 -9.92 9.09 -1.80
N SER A 29 -9.13 8.71 -0.80
CA SER A 29 -7.96 9.46 -0.36
C SER A 29 -6.85 8.57 0.19
N ALA A 30 -5.61 9.07 0.15
CA ALA A 30 -4.48 8.40 0.79
C ALA A 30 -4.64 8.29 2.32
N ALA A 31 -5.30 9.26 2.97
CA ALA A 31 -5.57 9.22 4.41
C ALA A 31 -6.48 8.03 4.78
N THR A 32 -7.56 7.82 4.01
CA THR A 32 -8.47 6.69 4.20
C THR A 32 -7.76 5.36 3.96
N LEU A 33 -6.94 5.25 2.91
CA LEU A 33 -6.10 4.08 2.68
C LEU A 33 -5.18 3.82 3.88
N ARG A 34 -4.42 4.82 4.34
CA ARG A 34 -3.50 4.71 5.49
C ARG A 34 -4.23 4.19 6.73
N LEU A 35 -5.40 4.73 7.05
CA LEU A 35 -6.21 4.30 8.19
C LEU A 35 -6.59 2.81 8.11
N HIS A 36 -7.12 2.36 6.96
CA HIS A 36 -7.50 0.96 6.79
C HIS A 36 -6.28 0.02 6.78
N PHE A 37 -5.18 0.47 6.18
CA PHE A 37 -3.94 -0.30 6.09
C PHE A 37 -3.31 -0.47 7.48
N GLN A 38 -3.20 0.60 8.26
CA GLN A 38 -2.70 0.57 9.64
C GLN A 38 -3.59 -0.28 10.55
N ARG A 39 -4.92 -0.21 10.41
CA ARG A 39 -5.84 -1.06 11.18
C ARG A 39 -5.67 -2.56 10.91
N LEU A 40 -5.22 -2.93 9.71
CA LEU A 40 -5.14 -4.34 9.28
C LEU A 40 -3.72 -4.92 9.32
N LEU A 41 -2.69 -4.10 9.09
CA LEU A 41 -1.29 -4.51 8.98
C LEU A 41 -0.36 -3.81 9.98
N HIS A 42 -0.89 -2.88 10.80
CA HIS A 42 -0.14 -2.14 11.82
C HIS A 42 1.02 -1.26 11.29
N ILE A 43 1.12 -1.08 9.98
CA ILE A 43 2.13 -0.24 9.33
C ILE A 43 1.48 0.64 8.26
N SER A 44 2.22 1.65 7.79
CA SER A 44 1.76 2.50 6.69
C SER A 44 1.98 1.83 5.32
N PRO A 45 1.21 2.19 4.28
CA PRO A 45 1.45 1.73 2.90
C PRO A 45 2.88 2.01 2.41
N GLN A 46 3.46 3.16 2.80
CA GLN A 46 4.81 3.54 2.40
C GLN A 46 5.87 2.68 3.10
N THR A 47 5.70 2.43 4.40
CA THR A 47 6.56 1.50 5.17
C THR A 47 6.52 0.10 4.56
N TYR A 48 5.32 -0.38 4.21
CA TYR A 48 5.13 -1.67 3.55
C TYR A 48 5.89 -1.75 2.22
N ARG A 49 5.74 -0.73 1.36
CA ARG A 49 6.46 -0.64 0.08
C ARG A 49 7.98 -0.68 0.29
N HIS A 50 8.51 0.12 1.21
CA HIS A 50 9.95 0.16 1.46
C HIS A 50 10.47 -1.19 1.96
N ALA A 51 9.74 -1.85 2.87
CA ALA A 51 10.11 -3.18 3.35
C ALA A 51 10.15 -4.20 2.20
N PHE A 52 9.12 -4.22 1.35
CA PHE A 52 9.07 -5.13 0.21
C PHE A 52 10.15 -4.85 -0.85
N GLN A 53 10.41 -3.58 -1.16
CA GLN A 53 11.47 -3.21 -2.09
C GLN A 53 12.86 -3.57 -1.53
N ARG A 54 13.06 -3.45 -0.22
CA ARG A 54 14.30 -3.86 0.45
C ARG A 54 14.49 -5.37 0.41
N ASP A 55 13.41 -6.13 0.61
CA ASP A 55 13.42 -7.59 0.49
C ASP A 55 13.77 -8.03 -0.94
N LYS A 56 13.15 -7.41 -1.95
CA LYS A 56 13.50 -7.65 -3.37
C LYS A 56 14.95 -7.28 -3.71
N ALA A 57 15.55 -6.35 -2.98
CA ALA A 57 16.94 -5.91 -3.20
C ALA A 57 17.99 -6.83 -2.56
N LEU A 58 17.56 -7.82 -1.76
CA LEU A 58 18.45 -8.84 -1.20
C LEU A 58 18.45 -10.07 -2.15
N PRO A 59 19.62 -10.51 -2.66
CA PRO A 59 19.73 -11.68 -3.52
C PRO A 59 19.48 -13.00 -2.79
#